data_AF-A0A966JR58-F1
#
_entry.id   AF-A0A966JR58-F1
#
_cell.length_a   1.000
_cell.length_b   1.000
_cell.length_c   1.000
_cell.angle_alpha   90.00
_cell.angle_beta   90.00
_cell.angle_gamma   90.00
#
_symmetry.space_group_name_H-M   'P 1'
#
loop_
_entity.id
_entity.type
_entity.pdbx_description
1 polymer ?
#
loop_
_entity_poly.entity_id
_entity_poly.type
_entity_poly.pdbx_seq_one_letter_code
_entity_poly.pdbx_strand_id
1 'polypeptide(L)'
;MTLGELVGQNLASPAVLAFVLGAVAVRLKSDLRFPESITSLLSTYLLLAIGLKGGLRLRDASLDDLVMPIIATVALGIITPTVSFFVARKFLRFTTTDAAAIAAHYGSVSAVTFTAAETFARSAGTLGEEYLAALVALLEVPGIIVALVIASRALGGKSMKSAVHEVVTGRSIVLLIGGVAIGIPKNSRS
;
A
#
# COMPACT_ATOMS: atom_id res chain seq x y z
N MET A 1 -13.12 9.21 25.32
CA MET A 1 -12.67 10.22 24.34
C MET A 1 -13.86 10.64 23.51
N THR A 2 -14.09 11.94 23.36
CA THR A 2 -15.14 12.45 22.47
C THR A 2 -14.66 12.41 21.01
N LEU A 3 -15.58 12.44 20.05
CA LEU A 3 -15.24 12.49 18.62
C LEU A 3 -14.34 13.70 18.28
N GLY A 4 -14.59 14.83 18.94
CA GLY A 4 -13.80 16.05 18.77
C GLY A 4 -12.35 15.89 19.25
N GLU A 5 -12.13 15.20 20.38
CA GLU A 5 -10.79 14.87 20.87
C GLU A 5 -10.05 13.93 19.91
N LEU A 6 -10.75 12.95 19.32
CA LEU A 6 -10.19 12.01 18.34
C LEU A 6 -9.72 12.73 17.08
N VAL A 7 -10.55 13.61 16.53
CA VAL A 7 -10.20 14.41 15.36
C VAL A 7 -9.03 15.35 15.69
N GLY A 8 -9.08 16.03 16.84
CA GLY A 8 -8.01 16.93 17.28
C GLY A 8 -6.65 16.23 17.40
N GLN A 9 -6.59 15.06 18.04
CA GLN A 9 -5.35 14.30 18.17
C GLN A 9 -4.80 13.82 16.83
N ASN A 10 -5.67 13.41 15.90
CA ASN A 10 -5.22 12.93 14.60
C ASN A 10 -4.74 14.04 13.67
N LEU A 11 -5.41 15.20 13.68
CA LEU A 11 -4.94 16.38 12.96
C LEU A 11 -3.62 16.90 13.54
N ALA A 12 -3.40 16.74 14.84
CA ALA A 12 -2.14 17.05 15.50
C ALA A 12 -1.10 15.92 15.43
N SER A 13 -1.38 14.83 14.69
CA SER A 13 -0.41 13.74 14.56
C SER A 13 0.84 14.20 13.81
N PRO A 14 2.04 13.70 14.16
CA PRO A 14 3.28 14.10 13.49
C PRO A 14 3.25 13.93 11.98
N ALA A 15 2.58 12.88 11.47
CA ALA A 15 2.45 12.63 10.03
C ALA A 15 1.62 13.73 9.32
N VAL A 16 0.48 14.12 9.89
CA VAL A 16 -0.37 15.18 9.33
C VAL A 16 0.33 16.53 9.41
N LEU A 17 0.97 16.85 10.55
CA LEU A 17 1.72 18.08 10.71
C LEU A 17 2.92 18.17 9.75
N ALA A 18 3.63 17.06 9.52
CA ALA A 18 4.72 17.01 8.54
C ALA A 18 4.22 17.22 7.10
N PHE A 19 3.04 16.68 6.76
CA PHE A 19 2.39 16.94 5.47
C PHE A 19 2.03 18.43 5.30
N VAL A 20 1.41 19.04 6.32
CA VAL A 20 1.09 20.48 6.33
C VAL A 20 2.36 21.32 6.22
N LEU A 21 3.41 20.98 6.96
CA LEU A 21 4.71 21.64 6.86
C LEU A 21 5.26 21.57 5.43
N GLY A 22 5.20 20.40 4.78
CA GLY A 22 5.59 20.23 3.39
C GLY A 22 4.79 21.13 2.44
N ALA A 23 3.46 21.19 2.60
CA ALA A 23 2.60 22.07 1.79
C ALA A 23 2.94 23.56 1.98
N VAL A 24 3.17 23.98 3.24
CA VAL A 24 3.60 25.36 3.57
C VAL A 24 4.98 25.64 2.99
N ALA A 25 5.93 24.72 3.11
CA ALA A 25 7.28 24.85 2.56
C ALA A 25 7.26 25.05 1.05
N VAL A 26 6.45 24.27 0.32
CA VAL A 26 6.27 24.43 -1.14
C VAL A 26 5.64 25.78 -1.47
N ARG A 27 4.62 26.21 -0.70
CA ARG A 27 3.96 27.52 -0.89
C ARG A 27 4.94 28.68 -0.69
N LEU A 28 5.84 28.56 0.28
CA LEU A 28 6.89 29.53 0.58
C LEU A 28 8.11 29.42 -0.36
N LYS A 29 8.09 28.49 -1.33
CA LYS A 29 9.22 28.18 -2.23
C LYS A 29 10.51 27.84 -1.47
N SER A 30 10.37 27.17 -0.32
CA SER A 30 11.51 26.68 0.45
C SER A 30 12.28 25.63 -0.35
N ASP A 31 13.59 25.58 -0.18
CA ASP A 31 14.48 24.59 -0.81
C ASP A 31 14.42 23.21 -0.13
N LEU A 32 13.22 22.81 0.32
CA LEU A 32 12.95 21.56 1.04
C LEU A 32 12.82 20.36 0.09
N ARG A 33 13.49 20.41 -1.07
CA ARG A 33 13.42 19.36 -2.08
C ARG A 33 14.52 18.33 -1.83
N PHE A 34 14.12 17.12 -1.46
CA PHE A 34 15.06 16.02 -1.34
C PHE A 34 15.60 15.60 -2.72
N PRO A 35 16.91 15.28 -2.82
CA PRO A 35 17.47 14.67 -4.02
C PRO A 35 16.79 13.34 -4.34
N GLU A 36 16.65 13.00 -5.62
CA GLU A 36 15.97 11.76 -6.06
C GLU A 36 16.59 10.49 -5.45
N SER A 37 17.91 10.47 -5.26
CA SER A 37 18.62 9.36 -4.61
C SER A 37 18.15 9.10 -3.19
N ILE A 38 17.86 10.15 -2.42
CA ILE A 38 17.36 10.04 -1.04
C ILE A 38 15.94 9.51 -1.05
N THR A 39 15.07 10.03 -1.92
CA THR A 39 13.69 9.54 -2.06
C THR A 39 13.66 8.06 -2.46
N SER A 40 14.49 7.65 -3.41
CA SER A 40 14.62 6.25 -3.85
C SER A 40 15.11 5.33 -2.72
N LEU A 41 16.11 5.77 -1.94
CA LEU A 41 16.62 5.04 -0.79
C LEU A 41 15.55 4.88 0.29
N LEU A 42 14.87 5.97 0.67
CA LEU A 42 13.80 5.96 1.68
C LEU A 42 12.67 5.03 1.26
N SER A 43 12.20 5.09 0.01
CA SER A 43 11.16 4.19 -0.49
C SER A 43 11.58 2.72 -0.38
N THR A 44 12.83 2.39 -0.72
CA THR A 44 13.37 1.01 -0.62
C THR A 44 13.39 0.53 0.80
N TYR A 45 13.94 1.36 1.69
CA TYR A 45 14.05 1.06 3.09
C TYR A 45 12.68 0.85 3.71
N LEU A 46 11.72 1.74 3.42
CA LEU A 46 10.35 1.63 3.92
C LEU A 46 9.65 0.37 3.41
N LEU A 47 9.76 0.05 2.12
CA LEU A 47 9.19 -1.18 1.56
C LEU A 47 9.75 -2.42 2.23
N LEU A 48 11.07 -2.50 2.39
CA LEU A 48 11.72 -3.60 3.10
C LEU A 48 11.29 -3.66 4.58
N ALA A 49 11.26 -2.52 5.26
CA ALA A 49 10.89 -2.42 6.68
C ALA A 49 9.43 -2.83 6.92
N ILE A 50 8.52 -2.46 6.02
CA ILE A 50 7.11 -2.90 6.07
C ILE A 50 7.01 -4.40 5.88
N GLY A 51 7.74 -4.95 4.90
CA GLY A 51 7.81 -6.40 4.69
C GLY A 51 8.32 -7.12 5.93
N LEU A 52 9.45 -6.67 6.50
CA LEU A 52 10.05 -7.24 7.72
C LEU A 52 9.10 -7.16 8.91
N LYS A 53 8.50 -6.00 9.17
CA LYS A 53 7.51 -5.81 10.25
C LYS A 53 6.31 -6.73 10.03
N GLY A 54 5.82 -6.86 8.80
CA GLY A 54 4.74 -7.78 8.45
C GLY A 54 5.10 -9.24 8.73
N GLY A 55 6.27 -9.69 8.29
CA GLY A 55 6.76 -11.05 8.52
C GLY A 55 6.91 -11.39 10.00
N LEU A 56 7.48 -10.48 10.79
CA LEU A 56 7.63 -10.66 12.25
C LEU A 56 6.29 -10.83 12.96
N ARG A 57 5.27 -10.09 12.51
CA ARG A 57 3.92 -10.09 13.08
C ARG A 57 3.09 -11.29 12.67
N LEU A 58 3.35 -11.86 11.49
CA LEU A 58 2.74 -13.11 11.04
C LEU A 58 3.20 -14.33 11.84
N ARG A 59 4.36 -14.25 12.49
CA ARG A 59 4.89 -15.34 13.34
C ARG A 59 3.98 -15.64 14.54
N ASP A 60 3.39 -14.60 15.10
CA ASP A 60 2.64 -14.67 16.35
C ASP A 60 1.11 -14.78 16.10
N ALA A 61 0.68 -14.81 14.84
CA ALA A 61 -0.72 -14.94 14.43
C ALA A 61 -1.09 -16.39 14.11
N SER A 62 -2.28 -16.83 14.57
CA SER A 62 -2.82 -18.14 14.19
C SER A 62 -3.22 -18.13 12.71
N LEU A 63 -2.96 -19.23 12.00
CA LEU A 63 -3.35 -19.32 10.58
C LEU A 63 -4.85 -19.18 10.38
N ASP A 64 -5.67 -19.69 11.30
CA ASP A 64 -7.13 -19.60 11.24
C ASP A 64 -7.63 -18.15 11.32
N ASP A 65 -6.97 -17.30 12.10
CA ASP A 65 -7.29 -15.88 12.24
C ASP A 65 -6.91 -15.09 10.96
N LEU A 66 -5.98 -15.60 10.16
CA LEU A 66 -5.47 -14.92 8.96
C LEU A 66 -6.27 -15.22 7.69
N VAL A 67 -7.00 -16.34 7.62
CA VAL A 67 -7.67 -16.77 6.38
C VAL A 67 -8.65 -15.70 5.88
N MET A 68 -9.55 -15.23 6.75
CA MET A 68 -10.58 -14.27 6.35
C MET A 68 -9.98 -12.89 5.99
N PRO A 69 -9.05 -12.31 6.77
CA PRO A 69 -8.34 -11.09 6.39
C PRO A 69 -7.57 -11.21 5.07
N ILE A 70 -6.91 -12.34 4.81
CA ILE A 70 -6.20 -12.60 3.54
C ILE A 70 -7.16 -12.58 2.37
N ILE A 71 -8.30 -13.28 2.48
CA ILE A 71 -9.32 -13.32 1.42
C ILE A 71 -9.87 -11.91 1.17
N ALA A 72 -10.22 -11.18 2.23
CA ALA A 72 -10.71 -9.81 2.13
C ALA A 72 -9.67 -8.89 1.47
N THR A 73 -8.40 -9.03 1.84
CA THR A 73 -7.29 -8.27 1.26
C THR A 73 -7.13 -8.53 -0.23
N VAL A 74 -7.10 -9.80 -0.64
CA VAL A 74 -7.00 -10.16 -2.06
C VAL A 74 -8.22 -9.66 -2.85
N ALA A 75 -9.42 -9.82 -2.28
CA ALA A 75 -10.64 -9.32 -2.89
C ALA A 75 -10.59 -7.80 -3.09
N LEU A 76 -10.20 -7.04 -2.06
CA LEU A 76 -10.03 -5.59 -2.16
C LEU A 76 -9.01 -5.20 -3.22
N GLY A 77 -7.87 -5.88 -3.28
CA GLY A 77 -6.83 -5.60 -4.28
C GLY A 77 -7.28 -5.85 -5.72
N ILE A 78 -8.25 -6.73 -5.94
CA ILE A 78 -8.87 -6.93 -7.26
C ILE A 78 -9.98 -5.91 -7.52
N ILE A 79 -10.84 -5.69 -6.52
CA ILE A 79 -12.03 -4.84 -6.64
C ILE A 79 -11.64 -3.39 -6.88
N THR A 80 -10.67 -2.84 -6.14
CA THR A 80 -10.32 -1.41 -6.22
C THR A 80 -9.86 -0.96 -7.61
N PRO A 81 -8.87 -1.59 -8.29
CA PRO A 81 -8.48 -1.20 -9.64
C PRO A 81 -9.59 -1.50 -10.67
N THR A 82 -10.33 -2.60 -10.48
CA THR A 82 -11.43 -2.98 -11.40
C THR A 82 -12.55 -1.95 -11.38
N VAL A 83 -13.04 -1.60 -10.18
CA VAL A 83 -14.08 -0.57 -10.00
C VAL A 83 -13.57 0.77 -10.52
N SER A 84 -12.34 1.15 -10.22
CA SER A 84 -11.74 2.40 -10.71
C SER A 84 -11.74 2.49 -12.24
N PHE A 85 -11.36 1.40 -12.92
CA PHE A 85 -11.44 1.32 -14.37
C PHE A 85 -12.87 1.48 -14.89
N PHE A 86 -13.82 0.71 -14.35
CA PHE A 86 -15.21 0.74 -14.80
C PHE A 86 -15.87 2.10 -14.54
N VAL A 87 -15.58 2.72 -13.41
CA VAL A 87 -16.06 4.07 -13.08
C VAL A 87 -15.51 5.08 -14.08
N ALA A 88 -14.19 5.06 -14.33
CA ALA A 88 -13.55 5.93 -15.29
C ALA A 88 -14.08 5.75 -16.72
N ARG A 89 -14.32 4.49 -17.15
CA ARG A 89 -14.84 4.19 -18.50
C ARG A 89 -16.30 4.54 -18.66
N LYS A 90 -17.15 4.12 -17.72
CA LYS A 90 -18.61 4.14 -17.89
C LYS A 90 -19.24 5.45 -17.45
N PHE A 91 -18.75 6.03 -16.36
CA PHE A 91 -19.35 7.23 -15.75
C PHE A 91 -18.58 8.49 -16.13
N LEU A 92 -17.25 8.44 -16.13
CA LEU A 92 -16.41 9.60 -16.50
C LEU A 92 -16.10 9.68 -18.00
N ARG A 93 -16.41 8.63 -18.77
CA ARG A 93 -16.24 8.54 -20.23
C ARG A 93 -14.80 8.79 -20.70
N PHE A 94 -13.82 8.42 -19.87
CA PHE A 94 -12.40 8.54 -20.22
C PHE A 94 -11.97 7.53 -21.28
N THR A 95 -10.87 7.83 -21.98
CA THR A 95 -10.26 6.90 -22.93
C THR A 95 -9.84 5.61 -22.22
N THR A 96 -9.65 4.52 -22.97
CA THR A 96 -9.23 3.24 -22.37
C THR A 96 -7.89 3.38 -21.68
N THR A 97 -6.98 4.17 -22.27
CA THR A 97 -5.66 4.50 -21.71
C THR A 97 -5.76 5.26 -20.40
N ASP A 98 -6.55 6.34 -20.36
CA ASP A 98 -6.68 7.17 -19.14
C ASP A 98 -7.37 6.39 -18.01
N ALA A 99 -8.41 5.62 -18.34
CA ALA A 99 -9.06 4.77 -17.36
C ALA A 99 -8.13 3.68 -16.82
N ALA A 100 -7.26 3.10 -17.67
CA ALA A 100 -6.26 2.14 -17.23
C ALA A 100 -5.19 2.78 -16.35
N ALA A 101 -4.76 4.01 -16.66
CA ALA A 101 -3.83 4.78 -15.82
C ALA A 101 -4.44 5.07 -14.43
N ILE A 102 -5.73 5.43 -14.38
CA ILE A 102 -6.47 5.60 -13.13
C ILE A 102 -6.57 4.27 -12.37
N ALA A 103 -6.92 3.18 -13.03
CA ALA A 103 -6.98 1.86 -12.41
C ALA A 103 -5.62 1.45 -11.81
N ALA A 104 -4.51 1.76 -12.50
CA ALA A 104 -3.17 1.54 -11.99
C ALA A 104 -2.84 2.43 -10.78
N HIS A 105 -3.28 3.68 -10.78
CA HIS A 105 -3.08 4.58 -9.65
C HIS A 105 -3.83 4.11 -8.40
N TYR A 106 -5.11 3.76 -8.54
CA TYR A 106 -5.97 3.30 -7.43
C TYR A 106 -5.76 1.81 -7.05
N GLY A 107 -5.09 1.03 -7.89
CA GLY A 107 -4.63 -0.32 -7.56
C GLY A 107 -3.34 -0.35 -6.74
N SER A 108 -2.65 0.77 -6.59
CA SER A 108 -1.46 0.90 -5.74
C SER A 108 -1.86 1.18 -4.29
N VAL A 109 -0.96 0.86 -3.36
CA VAL A 109 -1.19 1.00 -1.91
C VAL A 109 -0.21 2.01 -1.33
N SER A 110 -0.70 2.91 -0.47
CA SER A 110 0.11 3.94 0.18
C SER A 110 0.48 3.54 1.61
N ALA A 111 1.77 3.25 1.83
CA ALA A 111 2.33 3.01 3.17
C ALA A 111 2.08 4.16 4.15
N VAL A 112 2.08 5.40 3.65
CA VAL A 112 1.81 6.61 4.45
C VAL A 112 0.35 6.63 4.90
N THR A 113 -0.58 6.33 3.99
CA THR A 113 -2.02 6.27 4.31
C THR A 113 -2.30 5.16 5.31
N PHE A 114 -1.68 3.99 5.12
CA PHE A 114 -1.77 2.90 6.07
C PHE A 114 -1.28 3.30 7.47
N THR A 115 -0.10 3.93 7.56
CA THR A 115 0.47 4.37 8.85
C THR A 115 -0.42 5.41 9.55
N ALA A 116 -1.03 6.33 8.78
CA ALA A 116 -1.97 7.30 9.31
C ALA A 116 -3.26 6.62 9.83
N ALA A 117 -3.83 5.69 9.05
CA ALA A 117 -4.99 4.91 9.46
C ALA A 117 -4.72 4.04 10.70
N GLU A 118 -3.53 3.42 10.75
CA GLU A 118 -3.07 2.65 11.92
C GLU A 118 -2.98 3.55 13.16
N THR A 119 -2.40 4.74 13.02
CA THR A 119 -2.29 5.71 14.12
C THR A 119 -3.67 6.16 14.60
N PHE A 120 -4.59 6.45 13.67
CA PHE A 120 -5.96 6.85 13.99
C PHE A 120 -6.68 5.76 14.78
N ALA A 121 -6.71 4.54 14.27
CA ALA A 121 -7.49 3.50 14.91
C ALA A 121 -6.83 2.96 16.19
N ARG A 122 -5.51 3.08 16.35
CA ARG A 122 -4.86 2.93 17.68
C ARG A 122 -5.32 3.98 18.67
N SER A 123 -5.39 5.24 18.26
CA SER A 123 -5.87 6.35 19.10
C SER A 123 -7.36 6.22 19.45
N ALA A 124 -8.14 5.63 18.55
CA ALA A 124 -9.55 5.29 18.77
C ALA A 124 -9.75 4.05 19.67
N GLY A 125 -8.69 3.33 20.02
CA GLY A 125 -8.77 2.09 20.80
C GLY A 125 -9.29 0.89 19.99
N THR A 126 -9.30 0.96 18.66
CA THR A 126 -9.95 -0.01 17.77
C THR A 126 -8.99 -0.83 16.91
N LEU A 127 -7.68 -0.84 17.19
CA LEU A 127 -6.73 -1.69 16.46
C LEU A 127 -6.04 -2.73 17.34
N GLY A 128 -6.42 -4.00 17.10
CA GLY A 128 -5.94 -5.18 17.83
C GLY A 128 -5.06 -6.14 17.01
N GLU A 129 -4.88 -5.92 15.71
CA GLU A 129 -4.23 -6.94 14.86
C GLU A 129 -2.86 -6.52 14.33
N GLU A 130 -1.88 -7.24 14.85
CA GLU A 130 -0.46 -7.05 14.68
C GLU A 130 -0.02 -7.23 13.20
N TYR A 131 -0.74 -8.06 12.43
CA TYR A 131 -0.40 -8.52 11.08
C TYR A 131 -0.89 -7.64 9.93
N LEU A 132 -1.58 -6.51 10.17
CA LEU A 132 -2.12 -5.66 9.11
C LEU A 132 -1.05 -5.12 8.14
N ALA A 133 0.17 -4.86 8.62
CA ALA A 133 1.28 -4.46 7.76
C ALA A 133 1.64 -5.53 6.71
N ALA A 134 1.48 -6.81 7.04
CA ALA A 134 1.66 -7.90 6.10
C ALA A 134 0.53 -7.95 5.06
N LEU A 135 -0.71 -7.68 5.48
CA LEU A 135 -1.85 -7.61 4.57
C LEU A 135 -1.72 -6.45 3.58
N VAL A 136 -1.17 -5.30 4.00
CA VAL A 136 -0.86 -4.18 3.09
C VAL A 136 0.12 -4.61 2.00
N ALA A 137 1.18 -5.33 2.36
CA ALA A 137 2.12 -5.88 1.39
C ALA A 137 1.44 -6.88 0.44
N LEU A 138 0.56 -7.73 0.97
CA LEU A 138 -0.21 -8.70 0.19
C LEU A 138 -1.20 -8.01 -0.76
N LEU A 139 -1.81 -6.90 -0.35
CA LEU A 139 -2.78 -6.12 -1.12
C LEU A 139 -2.18 -5.53 -2.40
N GLU A 140 -0.89 -5.17 -2.36
CA GLU A 140 -0.19 -4.54 -3.47
C GLU A 140 -0.04 -5.48 -4.68
N VAL A 141 0.18 -6.77 -4.45
CA VAL A 141 0.39 -7.77 -5.52
C VAL A 141 -0.83 -7.92 -6.45
N PRO A 142 -2.04 -8.28 -5.97
CA PRO A 142 -3.22 -8.40 -6.83
C PRO A 142 -3.61 -7.07 -7.47
N GLY A 143 -3.45 -5.95 -6.75
CA GLY A 143 -3.72 -4.60 -7.27
C GLY A 143 -2.89 -4.24 -8.49
N ILE A 144 -1.57 -4.42 -8.41
CA ILE A 144 -0.65 -4.19 -9.52
C ILE A 144 -0.93 -5.15 -10.67
N ILE A 145 -1.17 -6.45 -10.40
CA ILE A 145 -1.48 -7.42 -11.46
C ILE A 145 -2.73 -7.00 -12.24
N VAL A 146 -3.83 -6.69 -11.56
CA VAL A 146 -5.08 -6.29 -12.23
C VAL A 146 -4.89 -5.00 -13.01
N ALA A 147 -4.20 -4.02 -12.43
CA ALA A 147 -3.86 -2.78 -13.12
C ALA A 147 -3.06 -3.00 -14.40
N LEU A 148 -2.01 -3.82 -14.36
CA LEU A 148 -1.18 -4.13 -15.53
C LEU A 148 -1.94 -4.93 -16.58
N VAL A 149 -2.84 -5.83 -16.17
CA VAL A 149 -3.71 -6.57 -17.09
C VAL A 149 -4.67 -5.63 -17.81
N ILE A 150 -5.25 -4.68 -17.09
CA ILE A 150 -6.12 -3.64 -17.67
C ILE A 150 -5.31 -2.77 -18.64
N ALA A 151 -4.13 -2.30 -18.22
CA ALA A 151 -3.26 -1.45 -19.02
C ALA A 151 -2.72 -2.14 -20.28
N SER A 152 -2.25 -3.38 -20.19
CA SER A 152 -1.75 -4.18 -21.33
C SER A 152 -2.83 -4.38 -22.39
N ARG A 153 -4.05 -4.72 -21.97
CA ARG A 153 -5.21 -4.87 -22.85
C ARG A 153 -5.65 -3.54 -23.48
N ALA A 154 -5.60 -2.45 -22.71
CA ALA A 154 -5.98 -1.12 -23.17
C ALA A 154 -5.00 -0.52 -24.19
N LEU A 155 -3.70 -0.77 -23.99
CA LEU A 155 -2.59 -0.17 -24.75
C LEU A 155 -2.07 -1.07 -25.88
N GLY A 156 -2.71 -2.22 -26.13
CA GLY A 156 -2.32 -3.14 -27.20
C GLY A 156 -0.92 -3.76 -27.02
N GLY A 157 -0.44 -3.90 -25.78
CA GLY A 157 0.96 -4.22 -25.48
C GLY A 157 1.17 -5.29 -24.40
N LYS A 158 2.27 -6.03 -24.56
CA LYS A 158 2.86 -7.09 -23.70
C LYS A 158 1.97 -8.28 -23.32
N SER A 159 2.50 -9.48 -23.55
CA SER A 159 1.93 -10.76 -23.10
C SER A 159 1.71 -10.77 -21.59
N MET A 160 0.66 -11.44 -21.11
CA MET A 160 0.38 -11.72 -19.70
C MET A 160 1.64 -12.22 -18.96
N LYS A 161 2.45 -13.04 -19.62
CA LYS A 161 3.71 -13.57 -19.07
C LYS A 161 4.71 -12.44 -18.76
N SER A 162 4.80 -11.43 -19.61
CA SER A 162 5.66 -10.27 -19.39
C SER A 162 5.14 -9.41 -18.25
N ALA A 163 3.82 -9.22 -18.14
CA ALA A 163 3.22 -8.46 -17.06
C ALA A 163 3.48 -9.13 -15.69
N VAL A 164 3.26 -10.45 -15.60
CA VAL A 164 3.53 -11.20 -14.36
C VAL A 164 5.03 -11.17 -14.02
N HIS A 165 5.92 -11.30 -15.01
CA HIS A 165 7.36 -11.22 -14.75
C HIS A 165 7.77 -9.84 -14.22
N GLU A 166 7.22 -8.77 -14.77
CA GLU A 166 7.47 -7.38 -14.35
C GLU A 166 6.97 -7.10 -12.93
N VAL A 167 5.82 -7.69 -12.54
CA VAL A 167 5.30 -7.66 -11.16
C VAL A 167 6.28 -8.35 -10.20
N VAL A 168 6.63 -9.61 -10.49
CA VAL A 168 7.44 -10.44 -9.60
C VAL A 168 8.87 -9.90 -9.46
N THR A 169 9.41 -9.29 -10.51
CA THR A 169 10.75 -8.66 -10.50
C THR A 169 10.72 -7.20 -10.05
N GLY A 170 9.52 -6.64 -9.81
CA GLY A 170 9.34 -5.28 -9.35
C GLY A 170 9.99 -5.06 -7.99
N ARG A 171 10.72 -3.94 -7.86
CA ARG A 171 11.43 -3.57 -6.62
C ARG A 171 10.55 -3.64 -5.39
N SER A 172 9.30 -3.15 -5.46
CA SER A 172 8.40 -3.17 -4.31
C SER A 172 8.05 -4.59 -3.88
N ILE A 173 7.68 -5.44 -4.82
CA ILE A 173 7.31 -6.83 -4.56
C ILE A 173 8.49 -7.65 -4.05
N VAL A 174 9.67 -7.51 -4.66
CA VAL A 174 10.88 -8.20 -4.20
C VAL A 174 11.21 -7.81 -2.75
N LEU A 175 11.15 -6.52 -2.40
CA LEU A 175 11.48 -6.05 -1.06
C LEU A 175 10.39 -6.40 -0.04
N LEU A 176 9.12 -6.34 -0.41
CA LEU A 176 8.00 -6.67 0.46
C LEU A 176 7.95 -8.17 0.76
N ILE A 177 7.94 -9.02 -0.29
CA ILE A 177 7.93 -10.48 -0.12
C ILE A 177 9.24 -10.94 0.54
N GLY A 178 10.38 -10.41 0.10
CA GLY A 178 11.67 -10.69 0.71
C GLY A 178 11.69 -10.31 2.19
N GLY A 179 11.21 -9.11 2.54
CA GLY A 179 11.08 -8.67 3.92
C GLY A 179 10.16 -9.56 4.75
N VAL A 180 8.98 -9.93 4.22
CA VAL A 180 8.06 -10.85 4.91
C VAL A 180 8.73 -12.20 5.15
N ALA A 181 9.37 -12.79 4.13
CA ALA A 181 10.07 -14.05 4.26
C ALA A 181 11.22 -13.99 5.29
N ILE A 182 11.98 -12.89 5.33
CA ILE A 182 13.05 -12.65 6.32
C ILE A 182 12.47 -12.41 7.72
N GLY A 183 11.28 -11.83 7.85
CA GLY A 183 10.63 -11.55 9.14
C GLY A 183 9.99 -12.77 9.79
N ILE A 184 9.73 -13.84 9.05
CA ILE A 184 9.04 -15.05 9.54
C ILE A 184 9.87 -16.03 10.42
N PRO A 185 11.23 -16.03 10.54
CA PRO A 185 11.94 -17.28 10.81
C PRO A 185 11.71 -17.98 12.16
N LYS A 186 11.61 -19.31 11.98
CA LYS A 186 11.62 -20.51 12.85
C LYS A 186 11.34 -20.39 14.35
N ASN A 187 10.20 -20.99 14.70
CA ASN A 187 9.94 -21.72 15.93
C ASN A 187 11.13 -22.61 16.33
N SER A 188 11.98 -22.16 17.24
CA SER A 188 12.68 -23.07 18.14
C SER A 188 11.71 -23.38 19.27
N ARG A 189 10.99 -24.49 19.13
CA ARG A 189 10.35 -25.14 20.28
C ARG A 189 11.41 -25.31 21.36
N SER A 190 11.25 -24.64 22.50
CA SER A 190 11.76 -25.07 23.81
C SER A 190 10.62 -25.00 24.79
#